data_AF-A0AAW8WMJ3-F1
#
_entry.id   AF-A0AAW8WMJ3-F1
#
_cell.length_a   1.000
_cell.length_b   1.000
_cell.length_c   1.000
_cell.angle_alpha   90.00
_cell.angle_beta   90.00
_cell.angle_gamma   90.00
#
_symmetry.space_group_name_H-M   'P 1'
#
loop_
_entity.id
_entity.type
_entity.pdbx_description
1 polymer ?
#
loop_
_entity_poly.entity_id
_entity_poly.type
_entity_poly.pdbx_seq_one_letter_code
_entity_poly.pdbx_strand_id
1 'polypeptide(L)'
;MSIYVITHKKFNPIVTDSFYKNLLVGVDNGNKGQKDYLRDNTCDNISKKNSSFCELTGMYWLWKNSKDPIIGIDHYRRYFLKRVFPNKVLEEKDVKKILKKYDIILPKKSYLEGLTVKEQFKKYHSDKVWDQCGMIIANDSAKYVKDWKWLENQKKGYFYNMLICNKKLYDDYCEWLFDILFKLEDKTDLSTMSSYNQRMYGFISERLLNVWVHHNSLKVKTMSVELFDGRSLVQKGIDKVKSKI
;
A
#
# COMPACT_ATOMS: atom_id res chain seq x y z
N MET A 1 14.28 4.02 -13.25
CA MET A 1 13.47 4.04 -12.02
C MET A 1 12.11 4.59 -12.36
N SER A 2 11.07 4.26 -11.59
CA SER A 2 9.74 4.82 -11.81
C SER A 2 8.91 4.86 -10.53
N ILE A 3 8.01 5.81 -10.45
CA ILE A 3 6.90 5.81 -9.49
C ILE A 3 5.66 5.37 -10.26
N TYR A 4 5.06 4.26 -9.85
CA TYR A 4 3.88 3.69 -10.45
C TYR A 4 2.64 4.23 -9.74
N VAL A 5 1.77 4.90 -10.49
CA VAL A 5 0.51 5.44 -10.00
C VAL A 5 -0.57 4.38 -10.22
N ILE A 6 -0.94 3.68 -9.16
CA ILE A 6 -1.92 2.59 -9.22
C ILE A 6 -3.34 3.16 -9.32
N THR A 7 -4.09 2.68 -10.31
CA THR A 7 -5.48 3.10 -10.56
C THR A 7 -6.37 1.92 -10.98
N HIS A 8 -7.65 1.97 -10.67
CA HIS A 8 -8.67 1.05 -11.18
C HIS A 8 -9.56 1.68 -12.26
N LYS A 9 -9.28 2.93 -12.65
CA LYS A 9 -10.08 3.67 -13.63
C LYS A 9 -9.31 4.79 -14.34
N LYS A 10 -9.90 5.33 -15.41
CA LYS A 10 -9.45 6.58 -16.02
C LYS A 10 -9.45 7.72 -14.98
N PHE A 11 -8.41 8.52 -15.01
CA PHE A 11 -8.28 9.74 -14.20
C PHE A 11 -7.43 10.75 -14.97
N ASN A 12 -7.39 12.00 -14.47
CA ASN A 12 -6.50 13.04 -14.98
C ASN A 12 -5.22 13.03 -14.13
N PRO A 13 -4.06 12.68 -14.70
CA PRO A 13 -2.80 12.68 -13.97
C PRO A 13 -2.49 14.05 -13.37
N ILE A 14 -2.02 14.05 -12.11
CA ILE A 14 -1.55 15.27 -11.43
C ILE A 14 -0.14 15.65 -11.91
N VAL A 15 0.60 14.66 -12.40
CA VAL A 15 1.99 14.75 -12.83
C VAL A 15 2.11 14.02 -14.15
N THR A 16 2.85 14.59 -15.10
CA THR A 16 3.08 14.02 -16.43
C THR A 16 4.55 13.73 -16.71
N ASP A 17 5.42 13.92 -15.71
CA ASP A 17 6.83 13.54 -15.79
C ASP A 17 6.96 12.05 -16.16
N SER A 18 7.86 11.73 -17.09
CA SER A 18 7.97 10.39 -17.70
C SER A 18 8.28 9.25 -16.73
N PHE A 19 8.83 9.56 -15.54
CA PHE A 19 9.10 8.55 -14.53
C PHE A 19 7.88 8.24 -13.65
N TYR A 20 6.79 9.02 -13.72
CA TYR A 20 5.49 8.63 -13.20
C TYR A 20 4.75 7.81 -14.25
N LYS A 21 4.51 6.53 -13.96
CA LYS A 21 3.86 5.59 -14.88
C LYS A 21 2.52 5.17 -14.31
N ASN A 22 1.45 5.34 -15.08
CA ASN A 22 0.12 4.91 -14.66
C ASN A 22 -0.02 3.39 -14.85
N LEU A 23 -0.40 2.68 -13.79
CA LEU A 23 -0.64 1.23 -13.81
C LEU A 23 -2.12 0.96 -13.49
N LEU A 24 -2.84 0.47 -14.49
CA LEU A 24 -4.23 0.03 -14.36
C LEU A 24 -4.27 -1.37 -13.76
N VAL A 25 -4.94 -1.50 -12.61
CA VAL A 25 -5.13 -2.76 -11.90
C VAL A 25 -6.54 -3.32 -12.07
N GLY A 26 -6.69 -4.64 -11.91
CA GLY A 26 -7.96 -5.34 -12.06
C GLY A 26 -8.51 -5.30 -13.47
N VAL A 27 -7.63 -5.30 -14.47
CA VAL A 27 -8.02 -5.30 -15.89
C VAL A 27 -8.87 -6.53 -16.21
N ASP A 28 -8.52 -7.70 -15.66
CA ASP A 28 -9.32 -8.91 -15.84
C ASP A 28 -10.69 -8.86 -15.16
N ASN A 29 -10.89 -7.92 -14.22
CA ASN A 29 -12.19 -7.64 -13.60
C ASN A 29 -12.98 -6.57 -14.37
N GLY A 30 -12.52 -6.18 -15.56
CA GLY A 30 -13.20 -5.23 -16.44
C GLY A 30 -12.86 -3.76 -16.20
N ASN A 31 -11.87 -3.45 -15.36
CA ASN A 31 -11.43 -2.06 -15.16
C ASN A 31 -10.87 -1.45 -16.45
N LYS A 32 -11.24 -0.20 -16.72
CA LYS A 32 -10.88 0.54 -17.95
C LYS A 32 -10.05 1.79 -17.62
N GLY A 33 -8.97 1.97 -18.38
CA GLY A 33 -8.06 3.13 -18.28
C GLY A 33 -7.74 3.70 -19.66
N GLN A 34 -6.81 4.66 -19.71
CA GLN A 34 -6.34 5.23 -20.98
C GLN A 34 -5.47 4.18 -21.72
N LYS A 35 -5.22 4.41 -23.02
CA LYS A 35 -4.52 3.44 -23.88
C LYS A 35 -3.05 3.24 -23.50
N ASP A 36 -2.43 4.30 -23.01
CA ASP A 36 -1.02 4.40 -22.61
C ASP A 36 -0.75 3.86 -21.19
N TYR A 37 -1.79 3.47 -20.44
CA TYR A 37 -1.61 2.91 -19.11
C TYR A 37 -0.97 1.52 -19.21
N LEU A 38 -0.01 1.25 -18.31
CA LEU A 38 0.43 -0.12 -18.04
C LEU A 38 -0.76 -0.91 -17.48
N ARG A 39 -0.73 -2.24 -17.66
CA ARG A 39 -1.82 -3.14 -17.28
C ARG A 39 -1.28 -4.30 -16.47
N ASP A 40 -1.93 -4.55 -15.35
CA ASP A 40 -1.54 -5.62 -14.43
C ASP A 40 -1.90 -7.02 -14.91
N ASN A 41 -2.54 -7.21 -16.06
CA ASN A 41 -2.96 -8.52 -16.57
C ASN A 41 -2.07 -9.08 -17.68
N THR A 42 -0.78 -8.71 -17.67
CA THR A 42 0.21 -9.18 -18.64
C THR A 42 1.30 -9.98 -17.94
N CYS A 43 1.91 -10.94 -18.65
CA CYS A 43 2.96 -11.82 -18.10
C CYS A 43 2.50 -12.51 -16.80
N ASP A 44 3.40 -12.67 -15.81
CA ASP A 44 3.06 -13.21 -14.49
C ASP A 44 2.25 -12.19 -13.69
N ASN A 45 1.04 -12.56 -13.28
CA ASN A 45 0.10 -11.64 -12.66
C ASN A 45 -1.00 -12.31 -11.84
N ILE A 46 -1.69 -11.48 -11.05
CA ILE A 46 -2.87 -11.83 -10.27
C ILE A 46 -4.04 -10.84 -10.49
N SER A 47 -4.19 -10.28 -11.69
CA SER A 47 -5.17 -9.22 -11.98
C SER A 47 -6.60 -9.58 -11.59
N LYS A 48 -7.00 -10.84 -11.82
CA LYS A 48 -8.31 -11.40 -11.43
C LYS A 48 -8.62 -11.26 -9.93
N LYS A 49 -7.59 -11.22 -9.09
CA LYS A 49 -7.73 -11.10 -7.62
C LYS A 49 -7.96 -9.67 -7.14
N ASN A 50 -8.08 -8.68 -8.02
CA ASN A 50 -8.14 -7.26 -7.66
C ASN A 50 -9.32 -6.89 -6.75
N SER A 51 -10.44 -7.61 -6.81
CA SER A 51 -11.58 -7.39 -5.91
C SER A 51 -11.21 -7.52 -4.43
N SER A 52 -10.29 -8.42 -4.09
CA SER A 52 -9.84 -8.65 -2.71
C SER A 52 -8.43 -8.14 -2.40
N PHE A 53 -7.53 -8.19 -3.39
CA PHE A 53 -6.14 -7.71 -3.28
C PHE A 53 -5.98 -6.22 -3.59
N CYS A 54 -6.98 -5.57 -4.20
CA CYS A 54 -6.93 -4.14 -4.54
C CYS A 54 -5.62 -3.78 -5.29
N GLU A 55 -4.96 -2.67 -4.90
CA GLU A 55 -3.68 -2.23 -5.46
C GLU A 55 -2.55 -3.26 -5.39
N LEU A 56 -2.64 -4.29 -4.53
CA LEU A 56 -1.62 -5.32 -4.42
C LEU A 56 -1.47 -6.13 -5.70
N THR A 57 -2.51 -6.21 -6.53
CA THR A 57 -2.39 -6.81 -7.88
C THR A 57 -1.37 -6.07 -8.75
N GLY A 58 -1.34 -4.74 -8.65
CA GLY A 58 -0.30 -3.91 -9.27
C GLY A 58 1.06 -4.12 -8.61
N MET A 59 1.11 -4.24 -7.28
CA MET A 59 2.37 -4.53 -6.58
C MET A 59 2.98 -5.87 -7.00
N TYR A 60 2.15 -6.91 -7.09
CA TYR A 60 2.57 -8.23 -7.56
C TYR A 60 3.10 -8.16 -8.99
N TRP A 61 2.38 -7.47 -9.88
CA TRP A 61 2.80 -7.31 -11.26
C TRP A 61 4.16 -6.59 -11.35
N LEU A 62 4.39 -5.56 -10.53
CA LEU A 62 5.68 -4.86 -10.49
C LEU A 62 6.81 -5.75 -9.95
N TRP A 63 6.53 -6.58 -8.94
CA TRP A 63 7.48 -7.54 -8.39
C TRP A 63 7.99 -8.48 -9.47
N LYS A 64 7.08 -9.06 -10.24
CA LYS A 64 7.39 -10.06 -11.26
C LYS A 64 7.95 -9.49 -12.56
N ASN A 65 7.51 -8.29 -12.96
CA ASN A 65 7.71 -7.81 -14.34
C ASN A 65 8.55 -6.54 -14.44
N SER A 66 8.67 -5.73 -13.38
CA SER A 66 9.45 -4.48 -13.47
C SER A 66 10.95 -4.75 -13.40
N LYS A 67 11.71 -4.03 -14.22
CA LYS A 67 13.19 -4.01 -14.21
C LYS A 67 13.75 -2.70 -13.65
N ASP A 68 12.90 -1.84 -13.10
CA ASP A 68 13.34 -0.55 -12.57
C ASP A 68 14.21 -0.74 -11.31
N PRO A 69 15.36 -0.07 -11.18
CA PRO A 69 16.25 -0.22 -10.02
C PRO A 69 15.67 0.37 -8.72
N ILE A 70 14.69 1.26 -8.84
CA ILE A 70 13.92 1.84 -7.73
C ILE A 70 12.45 1.78 -8.15
N ILE A 71 11.63 1.21 -7.27
CA ILE A 71 10.18 1.10 -7.41
C ILE A 71 9.55 2.08 -6.43
N GLY A 72 8.69 2.95 -6.94
CA GLY A 72 7.77 3.75 -6.15
C GLY A 72 6.32 3.40 -6.44
N ILE A 73 5.46 3.52 -5.45
CA ILE A 73 4.02 3.29 -5.56
C ILE A 73 3.28 4.48 -4.97
N ASP A 74 2.51 5.13 -5.83
CA ASP A 74 1.48 6.11 -5.48
C ASP A 74 0.11 5.56 -5.84
N HIS A 75 -0.94 6.13 -5.26
CA HIS A 75 -2.32 5.84 -5.69
C HIS A 75 -2.83 6.98 -6.56
N TYR A 76 -3.75 6.73 -7.49
CA TYR A 76 -4.20 7.74 -8.48
C TYR A 76 -4.71 9.08 -7.91
N ARG A 77 -5.10 9.12 -6.63
CA ARG A 77 -5.45 10.36 -5.91
C ARG A 77 -4.52 10.69 -4.75
N ARG A 78 -3.46 9.93 -4.49
CA ARG A 78 -2.57 10.15 -3.35
C ARG A 78 -1.11 10.07 -3.79
N TYR A 79 -0.41 11.18 -3.64
CA TYR A 79 0.98 11.32 -4.09
C TYR A 79 1.86 11.76 -2.93
N PHE A 80 3.09 11.23 -2.92
CA PHE A 80 4.14 11.74 -2.04
C PHE A 80 4.51 13.18 -2.40
N LEU A 81 4.54 14.04 -1.39
CA LEU A 81 4.88 15.45 -1.53
C LEU A 81 6.23 15.79 -0.90
N LYS A 82 7.06 16.53 -1.63
CA LYS A 82 8.24 17.21 -1.06
C LYS A 82 7.92 18.55 -0.42
N ARG A 83 6.79 19.17 -0.80
CA ARG A 83 6.28 20.40 -0.20
C ARG A 83 4.76 20.38 -0.19
N VAL A 84 4.15 20.74 0.93
CA VAL A 84 2.69 20.77 1.12
C VAL A 84 2.07 22.08 0.62
N PHE A 85 2.79 23.20 0.68
CA PHE A 85 2.27 24.47 0.16
C PHE A 85 3.34 25.29 -0.60
N PRO A 86 3.14 25.59 -1.90
CA PRO A 86 2.19 24.91 -2.78
C PRO A 86 2.55 23.42 -2.89
N ASN A 87 1.53 22.58 -3.14
CA ASN A 87 1.70 21.14 -3.33
C ASN A 87 2.75 20.88 -4.41
N LYS A 88 3.82 20.19 -4.04
CA LYS A 88 4.86 19.76 -4.99
C LYS A 88 5.20 18.31 -4.73
N VAL A 89 4.97 17.49 -5.75
CA VAL A 89 5.31 16.06 -5.74
C VAL A 89 6.83 15.84 -5.74
N LEU A 90 7.25 14.61 -5.46
CA LEU A 90 8.65 14.21 -5.59
C LEU A 90 9.09 14.24 -7.05
N GLU A 91 10.29 14.76 -7.31
CA GLU A 91 11.01 14.59 -8.58
C GLU A 91 12.03 13.44 -8.44
N GLU A 92 12.51 12.90 -9.54
CA GLU A 92 13.46 11.77 -9.55
C GLU A 92 14.71 12.03 -8.70
N LYS A 93 15.26 13.25 -8.78
CA LYS A 93 16.44 13.67 -7.99
C LYS A 93 16.18 13.66 -6.49
N ASP A 94 14.94 13.94 -6.07
CA ASP A 94 14.57 13.96 -4.64
C ASP A 94 14.58 12.54 -4.09
N VAL A 95 13.98 11.59 -4.82
CA VAL A 95 13.98 10.17 -4.47
C VAL A 95 15.41 9.64 -4.37
N LYS A 96 16.22 9.85 -5.42
CA LYS A 96 17.63 9.42 -5.46
C LYS A 96 18.43 10.00 -4.28
N LYS A 97 18.23 11.28 -3.95
CA LYS A 97 18.91 11.93 -2.82
C LYS A 97 18.49 11.34 -1.47
N ILE A 98 17.21 11.02 -1.29
CA ILE A 98 16.69 10.42 -0.07
C ILE A 98 17.23 8.99 0.09
N LEU A 99 17.16 8.17 -0.96
CA LEU A 99 17.55 6.75 -0.90
C LEU A 99 19.08 6.53 -0.78
N LYS A 100 19.90 7.58 -0.92
CA LYS A 100 21.31 7.54 -0.50
C LYS A 100 21.51 7.48 1.02
N LYS A 101 20.48 7.84 1.80
CA LYS A 101 20.56 7.98 3.27
C LYS A 101 19.56 7.11 4.04
N TYR A 102 18.55 6.59 3.35
CA TYR A 102 17.40 5.88 3.91
C TYR A 102 17.09 4.68 3.01
N ASP A 103 16.55 3.62 3.59
CA ASP A 103 16.28 2.38 2.84
C ASP A 103 14.96 2.45 2.08
N ILE A 104 13.98 3.15 2.65
CA ILE A 104 12.61 3.22 2.15
C ILE A 104 11.97 4.58 2.47
N ILE A 105 11.14 5.06 1.54
CA ILE A 105 10.27 6.21 1.73
C ILE A 105 8.85 5.69 1.99
N LEU A 106 8.24 6.13 3.08
CA LEU A 106 6.87 5.77 3.46
C LEU A 106 6.04 7.01 3.78
N PRO A 107 4.70 6.91 3.80
CA PRO A 107 3.87 8.00 4.29
C PRO A 107 4.16 8.29 5.77
N LYS A 108 3.75 9.47 6.25
CA LYS A 108 3.71 9.71 7.69
C LYS A 108 2.81 8.67 8.38
N LYS A 109 3.23 8.22 9.56
CA LYS A 109 2.39 7.34 10.38
C LYS A 109 1.09 8.05 10.74
N SER A 110 -0.02 7.34 10.68
CA SER A 110 -1.30 7.84 11.20
C SER A 110 -1.52 7.30 12.62
N TYR A 111 -2.15 8.09 13.46
CA TYR A 111 -2.51 7.72 14.82
C TYR A 111 -3.91 7.09 14.81
N LEU A 112 -4.08 6.04 15.60
CA LEU A 112 -5.35 5.39 15.84
C LEU A 112 -5.97 6.02 17.10
N GLU A 113 -7.17 6.59 16.97
CA GLU A 113 -7.82 7.34 18.03
C GLU A 113 -8.27 6.39 19.16
N GLY A 114 -7.44 6.29 20.20
CA GLY A 114 -7.73 5.51 21.43
C GLY A 114 -7.54 3.98 21.30
N LEU A 115 -7.44 3.45 20.09
CA LEU A 115 -7.32 2.01 19.83
C LEU A 115 -5.89 1.60 19.47
N THR A 116 -5.53 0.37 19.81
CA THR A 116 -4.37 -0.32 19.24
C THR A 116 -4.64 -0.77 17.80
N VAL A 117 -3.60 -1.16 17.06
CA VAL A 117 -3.72 -1.70 15.70
C VAL A 117 -4.62 -2.93 15.67
N LYS A 118 -4.46 -3.84 16.65
CA LYS A 118 -5.30 -5.05 16.72
C LYS A 118 -6.76 -4.69 16.97
N GLU A 119 -7.04 -3.86 17.98
CA GLU A 119 -8.40 -3.44 18.31
C GLU A 119 -9.06 -2.70 17.16
N GLN A 120 -8.33 -1.81 16.49
CA GLN A 120 -8.84 -1.10 15.32
C GLN A 120 -9.14 -2.04 14.16
N PHE A 121 -8.26 -3.01 13.89
CA PHE A 121 -8.50 -3.98 12.82
C PHE A 121 -9.76 -4.79 13.12
N LYS A 122 -9.84 -5.39 14.31
CA LYS A 122 -10.97 -6.23 14.76
C LYS A 122 -12.29 -5.45 14.82
N LYS A 123 -12.25 -4.16 15.14
CA LYS A 123 -13.44 -3.29 15.15
C LYS A 123 -14.06 -3.09 13.76
N TYR A 124 -13.25 -3.01 12.70
CA TYR A 124 -13.70 -2.63 11.36
C TYR A 124 -13.58 -3.74 10.30
N HIS A 125 -12.86 -4.81 10.62
CA HIS A 125 -12.52 -5.93 9.74
C HIS A 125 -12.71 -7.27 10.46
N SER A 126 -12.38 -8.39 9.80
CA SER A 126 -12.63 -9.73 10.33
C SER A 126 -11.56 -10.17 11.35
N ASP A 127 -12.00 -10.43 12.58
CA ASP A 127 -11.20 -11.06 13.64
C ASP A 127 -10.58 -12.39 13.20
N LYS A 128 -11.37 -13.22 12.49
CA LYS A 128 -10.94 -14.53 12.01
C LYS A 128 -9.73 -14.39 11.08
N VAL A 129 -9.76 -13.41 10.18
CA VAL A 129 -8.64 -13.15 9.25
C VAL A 129 -7.40 -12.67 10.02
N TRP A 130 -7.57 -11.81 11.02
CA TRP A 130 -6.47 -11.36 11.87
C TRP A 130 -5.77 -12.54 12.56
N ASP A 131 -6.58 -13.41 13.19
CA ASP A 131 -6.06 -14.53 13.96
C ASP A 131 -5.40 -15.57 13.04
N GLN A 132 -5.98 -15.84 11.86
CA GLN A 132 -5.37 -16.71 10.84
C GLN A 132 -4.05 -16.15 10.31
N CYS A 133 -3.96 -14.84 10.07
CA CYS A 133 -2.70 -14.19 9.67
C CYS A 133 -1.62 -14.37 10.76
N GLY A 134 -1.99 -14.21 12.03
CA GLY A 134 -1.07 -14.45 13.15
C GLY A 134 -0.59 -15.90 13.24
N MET A 135 -1.46 -16.87 12.96
CA MET A 135 -1.10 -18.29 12.91
C MET A 135 -0.13 -18.61 11.76
N ILE A 136 -0.37 -18.04 10.57
CA ILE A 136 0.55 -18.21 9.41
C ILE A 136 1.93 -17.65 9.76
N ILE A 137 1.99 -16.46 10.36
CA ILE A 137 3.26 -15.87 10.81
C ILE A 137 3.95 -16.78 11.85
N ALA A 138 3.19 -17.35 12.79
CA ALA A 138 3.73 -18.22 13.82
C ALA A 138 4.33 -19.52 13.27
N ASN A 139 3.69 -20.13 12.29
CA ASN A 139 4.10 -21.42 11.75
C ASN A 139 5.24 -21.28 10.73
N ASP A 140 5.14 -20.30 9.82
CA ASP A 140 5.98 -20.27 8.62
C ASP A 140 7.06 -19.20 8.70
N SER A 141 6.97 -18.32 9.70
CA SER A 141 7.79 -17.11 9.80
C SER A 141 8.07 -16.79 11.27
N ALA A 142 8.49 -17.81 12.04
CA ALA A 142 8.69 -17.72 13.49
C ALA A 142 9.51 -16.49 13.93
N LYS A 143 10.47 -16.03 13.10
CA LYS A 143 11.26 -14.83 13.36
C LYS A 143 10.45 -13.52 13.42
N TYR A 144 9.26 -13.47 12.81
CA TYR A 144 8.35 -12.31 12.81
C TYR A 144 7.29 -12.35 13.92
N VAL A 145 7.22 -13.42 14.73
CA VAL A 145 6.18 -13.55 15.77
C VAL A 145 6.26 -12.41 16.78
N LYS A 146 7.47 -12.06 17.22
CA LYS A 146 7.68 -10.94 18.14
C LYS A 146 7.26 -9.60 17.51
N ASP A 147 7.53 -9.42 16.22
CA ASP A 147 7.15 -8.22 15.47
C ASP A 147 5.64 -8.11 15.28
N TRP A 148 4.94 -9.23 15.02
CA TRP A 148 3.48 -9.27 14.96
C TRP A 148 2.86 -8.89 16.31
N LYS A 149 3.37 -9.44 17.42
CA LYS A 149 2.94 -9.10 18.79
C LYS A 149 3.26 -7.66 19.17
N TRP A 150 4.40 -7.13 18.72
CA TRP A 150 4.72 -5.72 18.85
C TRP A 150 3.69 -4.85 18.13
N LEU A 151 3.34 -5.21 16.89
CA LEU A 151 2.37 -4.47 16.08
C LEU A 151 0.98 -4.44 16.74
N GLU A 152 0.52 -5.57 17.29
CA GLU A 152 -0.79 -5.69 17.95
C GLU A 152 -1.06 -4.55 18.94
N ASN A 153 -0.01 -4.10 19.64
CA ASN A 153 -0.07 -3.10 20.70
C ASN A 153 0.23 -1.66 20.24
N GLN A 154 0.60 -1.44 18.97
CA GLN A 154 0.89 -0.10 18.48
C GLN A 154 -0.39 0.75 18.37
N LYS A 155 -0.26 2.06 18.59
CA LYS A 155 -1.35 3.03 18.40
C LYS A 155 -1.16 3.93 17.17
N LYS A 156 -0.13 3.64 16.36
CA LYS A 156 0.18 4.38 15.13
C LYS A 156 0.98 3.49 14.18
N GLY A 157 0.82 3.71 12.88
CA GLY A 157 1.49 2.90 11.86
C GLY A 157 1.38 3.51 10.46
N TYR A 158 2.01 2.84 9.50
CA TYR A 158 1.84 3.10 8.07
C TYR A 158 0.59 2.37 7.58
N PHE A 159 -0.45 3.10 7.18
CA PHE A 159 -1.73 2.51 6.74
C PHE A 159 -2.02 2.88 5.29
N TYR A 160 -1.04 2.57 4.45
CA TYR A 160 -1.09 2.71 3.00
C TYR A 160 -0.18 1.64 2.39
N ASN A 161 -0.60 1.03 1.29
CA ASN A 161 0.26 0.22 0.43
C ASN A 161 1.10 1.10 -0.54
N MET A 162 1.60 2.24 -0.03
CA MET A 162 2.44 3.19 -0.76
C MET A 162 3.86 3.19 -0.19
N LEU A 163 4.86 3.09 -1.06
CA LEU A 163 6.26 3.04 -0.68
C LEU A 163 7.16 3.47 -1.84
N ILE A 164 8.41 3.84 -1.54
CA ILE A 164 9.47 3.98 -2.55
C ILE A 164 10.76 3.37 -2.01
N CYS A 165 11.33 2.39 -2.70
CA CYS A 165 12.58 1.73 -2.31
C CYS A 165 13.35 1.17 -3.52
N ASN A 166 14.57 0.69 -3.28
CA ASN A 166 15.33 -0.05 -4.28
C ASN A 166 14.65 -1.39 -4.62
N LYS A 167 14.89 -1.90 -5.83
CA LYS A 167 14.25 -3.12 -6.34
C LYS A 167 14.50 -4.35 -5.48
N LYS A 168 15.71 -4.52 -4.94
CA LYS A 168 16.04 -5.68 -4.10
C LYS A 168 15.17 -5.71 -2.84
N LEU A 169 15.08 -4.59 -2.12
CA LEU A 169 14.24 -4.47 -0.92
C LEU A 169 12.76 -4.67 -1.25
N TYR A 170 12.32 -4.16 -2.42
CA TYR A 170 10.96 -4.38 -2.90
C TYR A 170 10.66 -5.86 -3.13
N ASP A 171 11.59 -6.58 -3.75
CA ASP A 171 11.44 -8.00 -4.08
C ASP A 171 11.45 -8.87 -2.82
N ASP A 172 12.40 -8.62 -1.91
CA ASP A 172 12.46 -9.31 -0.61
C ASP A 172 11.14 -9.10 0.17
N TYR A 173 10.58 -7.88 0.13
CA TYR A 173 9.30 -7.59 0.77
C TYR A 173 8.12 -8.29 0.10
N CYS A 174 8.04 -8.27 -1.24
CA CYS A 174 6.96 -8.89 -1.97
C CYS A 174 6.96 -10.42 -1.83
N GLU A 175 8.13 -11.04 -1.85
CA GLU A 175 8.28 -12.48 -1.61
C GLU A 175 7.67 -12.87 -0.25
N TRP A 176 8.06 -12.17 0.81
CA TRP A 176 7.51 -12.40 2.16
C TRP A 176 6.01 -12.08 2.26
N LEU A 177 5.58 -10.94 1.71
CA LEU A 177 4.20 -10.49 1.79
C LEU A 177 3.25 -11.46 1.07
N PHE A 178 3.55 -11.80 -0.18
CA PHE A 178 2.65 -12.62 -1.00
C PHE A 178 2.63 -14.08 -0.58
N ASP A 179 3.71 -14.62 -0.02
CA ASP A 179 3.68 -15.95 0.61
C ASP A 179 2.62 -16.00 1.73
N ILE A 180 2.59 -15.00 2.61
CA ILE A 180 1.59 -14.90 3.69
C ILE A 180 0.18 -14.71 3.12
N LEU A 181 0.02 -13.77 2.16
CA LEU A 181 -1.30 -13.43 1.64
C LEU A 181 -1.96 -14.57 0.86
N PHE A 182 -1.20 -15.36 0.10
CA PHE A 182 -1.77 -16.51 -0.61
C PHE A 182 -2.20 -17.62 0.35
N LYS A 183 -1.41 -17.90 1.40
CA LYS A 183 -1.82 -18.84 2.45
C LYS A 183 -3.05 -18.36 3.22
N LEU A 184 -3.17 -17.04 3.41
CA LEU A 184 -4.34 -16.45 4.05
C LEU A 184 -5.57 -16.58 3.14
N GLU A 185 -5.40 -16.36 1.83
CA GLU A 185 -6.43 -16.56 0.83
C GLU A 185 -6.98 -17.99 0.84
N ASP A 186 -6.11 -18.99 0.90
CA ASP A 186 -6.52 -20.41 0.96
C ASP A 186 -7.29 -20.77 2.24
N LYS A 187 -7.17 -19.96 3.29
CA LYS A 187 -7.79 -20.21 4.62
C LYS A 187 -8.99 -19.33 4.92
N THR A 188 -9.33 -18.38 4.04
CA THR A 188 -10.39 -17.40 4.28
C THR A 188 -11.45 -17.46 3.19
N ASP A 189 -12.71 -17.32 3.60
CA ASP A 189 -13.82 -17.11 2.69
C ASP A 189 -14.34 -15.69 2.88
N LEU A 190 -14.18 -14.87 1.84
CA LEU A 190 -14.61 -13.46 1.84
C LEU A 190 -16.01 -13.28 1.24
N SER A 191 -16.60 -14.31 0.63
CA SER A 191 -17.86 -14.20 -0.12
C SER A 191 -19.05 -13.78 0.75
N THR A 192 -19.01 -14.17 2.03
CA THR A 192 -20.02 -13.83 3.04
C THR A 192 -19.78 -12.48 3.72
N MET A 193 -18.65 -11.82 3.43
CA MET A 193 -18.31 -10.51 4.00
C MET A 193 -18.93 -9.36 3.22
N SER A 194 -19.07 -8.20 3.87
CA SER A 194 -19.52 -6.98 3.19
C SER A 194 -18.59 -6.60 2.03
N SER A 195 -19.13 -5.91 1.02
CA SER A 195 -18.34 -5.42 -0.13
C SER A 195 -17.11 -4.61 0.28
N TYR A 196 -17.18 -3.88 1.40
CA TYR A 196 -16.05 -3.18 1.97
C TYR A 196 -14.95 -4.15 2.44
N ASN A 197 -15.34 -5.20 3.19
CA ASN A 197 -14.42 -6.19 3.76
C ASN A 197 -13.98 -7.28 2.80
N GLN A 198 -14.57 -7.39 1.61
CA GLN A 198 -14.01 -8.24 0.54
C GLN A 198 -12.59 -7.79 0.15
N ARG A 199 -12.20 -6.54 0.42
CA ARG A 199 -10.86 -5.97 0.21
C ARG A 199 -9.83 -6.35 1.29
N MET A 200 -10.10 -7.44 1.99
CA MET A 200 -9.41 -7.82 3.23
C MET A 200 -7.88 -7.86 3.09
N TYR A 201 -7.38 -8.37 1.96
CA TYR A 201 -5.95 -8.53 1.76
C TYR A 201 -5.23 -7.19 1.59
N GLY A 202 -5.89 -6.20 0.97
CA GLY A 202 -5.39 -4.83 0.93
C GLY A 202 -5.31 -4.19 2.32
N PHE A 203 -6.23 -4.53 3.24
CA PHE A 203 -6.18 -4.02 4.61
C PHE A 203 -5.10 -4.69 5.45
N ILE A 204 -5.01 -6.03 5.41
CA ILE A 204 -4.02 -6.75 6.23
C ILE A 204 -2.58 -6.47 5.74
N SER A 205 -2.38 -6.24 4.43
CA SER A 205 -1.05 -5.90 3.89
C SER A 205 -0.48 -4.61 4.45
N GLU A 206 -1.31 -3.60 4.73
CA GLU A 206 -0.87 -2.37 5.40
C GLU A 206 -0.28 -2.66 6.78
N ARG A 207 -0.84 -3.65 7.49
CA ARG A 207 -0.33 -4.07 8.82
C ARG A 207 0.96 -4.88 8.65
N LEU A 208 0.99 -5.79 7.69
CA LEU A 208 2.19 -6.57 7.36
C LEU A 208 3.38 -5.68 6.94
N LEU A 209 3.15 -4.56 6.25
CA LEU A 209 4.20 -3.58 5.94
C LEU A 209 4.89 -3.06 7.21
N ASN A 210 4.14 -2.79 8.28
CA ASN A 210 4.71 -2.31 9.54
C ASN A 210 5.58 -3.38 10.21
N VAL A 211 5.14 -4.64 10.17
CA VAL A 211 5.89 -5.80 10.69
C VAL A 211 7.20 -5.97 9.93
N TRP A 212 7.15 -5.94 8.60
CA TRP A 212 8.34 -6.05 7.76
C TRP A 212 9.36 -4.94 8.04
N VAL A 213 8.88 -3.70 8.11
CA VAL A 213 9.73 -2.52 8.38
C VAL A 213 10.38 -2.59 9.75
N HIS A 214 9.63 -3.04 10.77
CA HIS A 214 10.13 -3.18 12.14
C HIS A 214 11.17 -4.29 12.25
N HIS A 215 10.87 -5.48 11.75
CA HIS A 215 11.75 -6.65 11.81
C HIS A 215 13.11 -6.38 11.16
N ASN A 216 13.10 -5.79 9.96
CA ASN A 216 14.31 -5.49 9.22
C ASN A 216 15.00 -4.20 9.69
N SER A 217 14.47 -3.52 10.71
CA SER A 217 15.04 -2.27 11.26
C SER A 217 15.32 -1.21 10.20
N LEU A 218 14.43 -1.08 9.21
CA LEU A 218 14.67 -0.23 8.04
C LEU A 218 14.74 1.25 8.45
N LYS A 219 15.70 1.98 7.86
CA LYS A 219 15.84 3.42 8.04
C LYS A 219 14.83 4.14 7.15
N VAL A 220 13.66 4.44 7.71
CA VAL A 220 12.53 5.04 6.98
C VAL A 220 12.65 6.57 6.87
N LYS A 221 12.49 7.10 5.65
CA LYS A 221 12.13 8.51 5.43
C LYS A 221 10.63 8.64 5.32
N THR A 222 9.99 9.36 6.24
CA THR A 222 8.56 9.68 6.11
C THR A 222 8.33 10.93 5.26
N MET A 223 7.29 10.90 4.44
CA MET A 223 6.87 12.01 3.58
C MET A 223 5.37 12.28 3.75
N SER A 224 4.97 13.54 3.53
CA SER A 224 3.54 13.87 3.46
C SER A 224 2.92 13.26 2.21
N VAL A 225 1.67 12.82 2.31
CA VAL A 225 0.87 12.33 1.19
C VAL A 225 -0.40 13.18 1.14
N GLU A 226 -0.73 13.69 -0.04
CA GLU A 226 -1.91 14.54 -0.23
C GLU A 226 -2.95 13.87 -1.12
N LEU A 227 -4.22 14.04 -0.76
CA LEU A 227 -5.36 13.56 -1.53
C LEU A 227 -5.74 14.58 -2.61
N PHE A 228 -5.61 14.25 -3.88
CA PHE A 228 -6.06 15.07 -5.00
C PHE A 228 -7.43 14.59 -5.48
N ASP A 229 -8.49 15.22 -4.99
CA ASP A 229 -9.88 14.86 -5.25
C ASP A 229 -10.72 16.05 -5.72
N GLY A 230 -10.07 17.14 -6.13
CA GLY A 230 -10.71 18.39 -6.56
C GLY A 230 -11.28 19.24 -5.42
N ARG A 231 -11.26 18.76 -4.17
CA ARG A 231 -11.74 19.55 -3.02
C ARG A 231 -10.67 20.57 -2.58
N SER A 232 -11.11 21.78 -2.26
CA SER A 232 -10.26 22.81 -1.67
C SER A 232 -9.80 22.39 -0.26
N LEU A 233 -8.70 22.99 0.23
CA LEU A 233 -8.22 22.77 1.60
C LEU A 233 -9.28 23.13 2.65
N VAL A 234 -10.09 24.16 2.36
CA VAL A 234 -11.21 24.58 3.22
C VAL A 234 -12.26 23.48 3.30
N GLN A 235 -12.66 22.91 2.16
CA GLN A 235 -13.64 21.83 2.13
C GLN A 235 -13.16 20.59 2.89
N LYS A 236 -11.87 20.24 2.72
CA LYS A 236 -11.25 19.13 3.48
C LYS A 236 -11.21 19.40 4.98
N GLY A 237 -10.99 20.65 5.39
CA GLY A 237 -11.07 21.08 6.78
C GLY A 237 -12.47 20.88 7.37
N ILE A 238 -13.50 21.33 6.66
CA ILE A 238 -14.91 21.18 7.05
C ILE A 238 -15.29 19.70 7.19
N ASP A 239 -14.96 18.88 6.20
CA ASP A 239 -15.30 17.44 6.22
C ASP A 239 -14.61 16.71 7.37
N LYS A 240 -13.37 17.08 7.71
CA LYS A 240 -12.62 16.50 8.83
C LYS A 240 -13.24 16.84 10.19
N VAL A 241 -13.82 18.04 10.33
CA VAL A 241 -14.58 18.42 11.53
C VAL A 241 -15.89 17.64 11.60
N LYS A 242 -16.62 17.55 10.48
CA LYS A 242 -17.88 16.79 10.41
C LYS A 242 -17.71 15.28 10.68
N SER A 243 -16.59 14.67 10.28
CA SER A 243 -16.34 13.25 10.56
C SER A 243 -15.98 12.93 12.02
N LYS A 244 -15.82 13.97 12.87
CA LYS A 244 -15.49 13.85 14.30
C LYS A 244 -16.67 14.17 15.22
N ILE A 245 -17.80 14.62 14.66
CA ILE A 245 -19.08 14.86 15.34
C ILE A 245 -19.97 13.66 15.03
#